data_AF-A0A844MCQ7-F1
#
_entry.id   AF-A0A844MCQ7-F1
#
_cell.length_a   1.000
_cell.length_b   1.000
_cell.length_c   1.000
_cell.angle_alpha   90.00
_cell.angle_beta   90.00
_cell.angle_gamma   90.00
#
_symmetry.space_group_name_H-M   'P 1'
#
loop_
_entity.id
_entity.type
_entity.pdbx_description
1 polymer ?
#
loop_
_entity_poly.entity_id
_entity_poly.type
_entity_poly.pdbx_seq_one_letter_code
_entity_poly.pdbx_strand_id
1 'polypeptide(L)'
;MEALAFSGVNSSSYRGITDNLGILQAAAIVSIEQIEIETELKQGIIIESLTNAPWNVIEQTGQDIIYKRKGAATSLIEGIIGESQARGFGGIVKVLTIERAKEFYQNVGFRETDYSRELIVTEYTANTVLSEIKQRRQLQPLD
;
A
#
# COMPACT_ATOMS: atom_id res chain seq x y z
N MET A 1 12.02 12.92 35.85
CA MET A 1 10.86 12.42 35.07
C MET A 1 10.89 13.21 33.77
N GLU A 2 11.60 12.66 32.78
CA GLU A 2 11.81 13.33 31.49
C GLU A 2 10.50 13.25 30.71
N ALA A 3 9.98 14.41 30.33
CA ALA A 3 8.88 14.48 29.39
C ALA A 3 9.36 13.88 28.07
N LEU A 4 8.68 12.83 27.61
CA LEU A 4 8.81 12.32 26.25
C LEU A 4 8.48 13.47 25.31
N ALA A 5 9.52 14.13 24.80
CA ALA A 5 9.38 15.04 23.70
C ALA A 5 8.99 14.20 22.49
N PHE A 6 7.70 14.22 22.13
CA PHE A 6 7.26 13.85 20.78
C PHE A 6 7.78 14.92 19.81
N SER A 7 9.10 14.93 19.58
CA SER A 7 9.73 15.76 18.57
C SER A 7 9.73 15.00 17.25
N GLY A 8 8.71 15.26 16.46
CA GLY A 8 8.57 14.76 15.11
C GLY A 8 7.13 14.92 14.71
N VAL A 9 6.81 16.00 14.00
CA VAL A 9 5.59 16.03 13.20
C VAL A 9 5.76 14.90 12.18
N ASN A 10 5.33 13.69 12.52
CA ASN A 10 5.14 12.65 11.52
C ASN A 10 4.10 13.22 10.57
N SER A 11 4.53 13.67 9.40
CA SER A 11 3.65 14.25 8.39
C SER A 11 2.92 13.12 7.68
N SER A 12 2.13 12.35 8.43
CA SER A 12 1.27 11.33 7.88
C SER A 12 0.32 12.02 6.90
N SER A 13 0.26 11.50 5.68
CA SER A 13 -0.42 12.12 4.55
C SER A 13 -1.40 11.14 3.93
N TYR A 14 -2.51 11.67 3.43
CA TYR A 14 -3.57 10.88 2.84
C TYR A 14 -3.26 10.51 1.39
N ARG A 15 -3.56 9.26 1.01
CA ARG A 15 -3.66 8.81 -0.38
C ARG A 15 -5.01 8.14 -0.58
N GLY A 16 -5.61 8.34 -1.74
CA GLY A 16 -6.89 7.75 -2.09
C GLY A 16 -6.99 7.50 -3.58
N ILE A 17 -7.80 6.52 -3.95
CA ILE A 17 -8.16 6.25 -5.34
C ILE A 17 -9.67 6.31 -5.48
N THR A 18 -10.15 7.06 -6.46
CA THR A 18 -11.57 7.16 -6.80
C THR A 18 -11.85 6.45 -8.12
N ASP A 19 -13.10 6.04 -8.33
CA ASP A 19 -13.56 5.61 -9.65
C ASP A 19 -13.85 6.81 -10.57
N ASN A 20 -14.37 6.51 -11.77
CA ASN A 20 -14.77 7.49 -12.77
C ASN A 20 -15.97 8.37 -12.35
N LEU A 21 -16.70 8.00 -11.30
CA LEU A 21 -17.79 8.79 -10.72
C LEU A 21 -17.31 9.64 -9.53
N GLY A 22 -16.01 9.59 -9.20
CA GLY A 22 -15.44 10.31 -8.07
C GLY A 22 -15.70 9.63 -6.72
N ILE A 23 -16.19 8.39 -6.71
CA ILE A 23 -16.47 7.65 -5.47
C ILE A 23 -15.16 7.05 -4.95
N LEU A 24 -14.87 7.22 -3.67
CA LEU A 24 -13.65 6.73 -3.03
C LEU A 24 -13.65 5.19 -2.92
N GLN A 25 -12.70 4.54 -3.57
CA GLN A 25 -12.64 3.08 -3.66
C GLN A 25 -11.62 2.45 -2.70
N ALA A 26 -10.53 3.16 -2.40
CA ALA A 26 -9.59 2.78 -1.34
C ALA A 26 -8.84 4.02 -0.83
N ALA A 27 -8.35 3.95 0.40
CA ALA A 27 -7.58 5.02 1.03
C ALA A 27 -6.45 4.47 1.90
N ALA A 28 -5.40 5.26 2.04
CA ALA A 28 -4.27 4.97 2.90
C ALA A 28 -3.81 6.23 3.64
N ILE A 29 -3.30 6.02 4.85
CA ILE A 29 -2.49 7.00 5.56
C ILE A 29 -1.05 6.54 5.49
N VAL A 30 -0.16 7.43 5.05
CA VAL A 30 1.24 7.09 4.81
C VAL A 30 2.18 8.13 5.42
N SER A 31 3.31 7.70 5.96
CA SER A 31 4.42 8.56 6.37
C SER A 31 5.64 8.36 5.47
N ILE A 32 6.50 9.38 5.40
CA ILE A 32 7.82 9.27 4.76
C ILE A 32 8.83 9.19 5.88
N GLU A 33 9.56 8.08 5.97
CA GLU A 33 10.45 7.79 7.08
C GLU A 33 11.75 7.13 6.59
N GLN A 34 12.74 7.04 7.49
CA GLN A 34 13.92 6.21 7.30
C GLN A 34 13.58 4.77 7.69
N ILE A 35 13.76 3.83 6.75
CA ILE A 35 13.46 2.42 6.91
C ILE A 35 14.78 1.65 6.90
N GLU A 36 14.99 0.83 7.92
CA GLU A 36 16.13 -0.08 7.98
C GLU A 36 15.91 -1.28 7.03
N ILE A 37 16.84 -1.47 6.10
CA ILE A 37 16.85 -2.58 5.12
C ILE A 37 18.27 -3.12 5.09
N GLU A 38 18.45 -4.40 5.45
CA GLU A 38 19.77 -5.06 5.41
C GLU A 38 20.86 -4.26 6.13
N THR A 39 20.54 -3.67 7.29
CA THR A 39 21.41 -2.80 8.12
C THR A 39 21.72 -1.40 7.56
N GLU A 40 21.12 -1.02 6.43
CA GLU A 40 21.19 0.35 5.89
C GLU A 40 19.89 1.12 6.17
N LEU A 41 19.99 2.41 6.51
CA LEU A 41 18.84 3.31 6.57
C LEU A 41 18.58 3.91 5.20
N LYS A 42 17.40 3.64 4.64
CA LYS A 42 16.94 4.18 3.36
C LYS A 42 15.64 4.94 3.53
N GLN A 43 15.49 6.04 2.83
CA GLN A 43 14.22 6.77 2.82
C GLN A 43 13.16 5.97 2.06
N GLY A 44 11.93 5.92 2.57
CA GLY A 44 10.82 5.25 1.91
C GLY A 44 9.47 5.67 2.46
N ILE A 45 8.41 5.00 2.00
CA ILE A 45 7.03 5.27 2.42
C ILE A 45 6.56 4.14 3.35
N ILE A 46 6.02 4.49 4.52
CA ILE A 46 5.35 3.54 5.40
C ILE A 46 3.84 3.71 5.24
N ILE A 47 3.14 2.62 4.93
CA ILE A 47 1.68 2.57 4.97
C ILE A 47 1.26 2.25 6.42
N GLU A 48 0.78 3.27 7.12
CA GLU A 48 0.31 3.14 8.51
C GLU A 48 -1.08 2.49 8.57
N SER A 49 -1.92 2.80 7.58
CA SER A 49 -3.26 2.24 7.45
C SER A 49 -3.64 2.15 5.98
N LEU A 50 -4.30 1.06 5.62
CA LEU A 50 -4.89 0.83 4.30
C LEU A 50 -6.32 0.35 4.49
N THR A 51 -7.26 1.05 3.87
CA THR A 51 -8.68 0.71 3.91
C THR A 51 -9.20 0.56 2.49
N ASN A 52 -9.90 -0.53 2.23
CA ASN A 52 -10.66 -0.73 1.00
C ASN A 52 -12.12 -0.37 1.26
N ALA A 53 -12.82 0.17 0.26
CA ALA A 53 -14.23 0.44 0.41
C ALA A 53 -15.02 -0.86 0.63
N PRO A 54 -16.04 -0.87 1.51
CA PRO A 54 -16.72 -2.09 1.91
C PRO A 54 -17.38 -2.82 0.73
N TRP A 55 -17.94 -2.10 -0.23
CA TRP A 55 -18.55 -2.66 -1.45
C TRP A 55 -17.57 -3.43 -2.34
N ASN A 56 -16.26 -3.22 -2.19
CA ASN A 56 -15.24 -3.99 -2.91
C ASN A 56 -15.01 -5.38 -2.30
N VAL A 57 -15.39 -5.58 -1.04
CA VAL A 57 -15.09 -6.79 -0.27
C VAL A 57 -16.34 -7.61 0.02
N ILE A 58 -17.46 -6.96 0.32
CA ILE A 58 -18.73 -7.66 0.57
C ILE A 58 -19.32 -8.20 -0.73
N GLU A 59 -20.02 -9.32 -0.63
CA GLU A 59 -20.91 -9.75 -1.71
C GLU A 59 -22.06 -8.76 -1.82
N GLN A 60 -22.24 -8.21 -3.01
CA GLN A 60 -23.34 -7.32 -3.31
C GLN A 60 -24.36 -8.08 -4.15
N THR A 61 -25.63 -7.95 -3.81
CA THR A 61 -26.75 -8.50 -4.57
C THR A 61 -27.51 -7.35 -5.23
N GLY A 62 -28.02 -7.58 -6.44
CA GLY A 62 -28.83 -6.60 -7.15
C GLY A 62 -28.05 -5.39 -7.67
N GLN A 63 -28.63 -4.19 -7.53
CA GLN A 63 -28.19 -2.97 -8.22
C GLN A 63 -26.88 -2.39 -7.68
N ASP A 64 -26.43 -2.78 -6.48
CA ASP A 64 -25.26 -2.19 -5.83
C ASP A 64 -23.92 -2.63 -6.44
N ILE A 65 -23.91 -3.66 -7.29
CA ILE A 65 -22.70 -4.17 -7.97
C ILE A 65 -22.00 -3.09 -8.82
N ILE A 66 -22.74 -2.05 -9.24
CA ILE A 66 -22.22 -0.95 -10.06
C ILE A 66 -21.09 -0.16 -9.37
N TYR A 67 -21.03 -0.20 -8.04
CA TYR A 67 -20.00 0.50 -7.25
C TYR A 67 -18.74 -0.33 -7.02
N LYS A 68 -18.81 -1.64 -7.28
CA LYS A 68 -17.72 -2.58 -7.03
C LYS A 68 -16.59 -2.33 -8.02
N ARG A 69 -15.40 -2.06 -7.49
CA ARG A 69 -14.14 -1.96 -8.24
C ARG A 69 -13.13 -2.91 -7.61
N LYS A 70 -12.96 -4.07 -8.24
CA LYS A 70 -11.96 -5.05 -7.77
C LYS A 70 -10.57 -4.44 -7.89
N GLY A 71 -9.68 -4.78 -6.95
CA GLY A 71 -8.28 -4.35 -7.01
C GLY A 71 -8.02 -2.88 -6.67
N ALA A 72 -9.00 -2.14 -6.11
CA ALA A 72 -8.79 -0.74 -5.71
C ALA A 72 -7.64 -0.57 -4.71
N ALA A 73 -7.61 -1.36 -3.63
CA ALA A 73 -6.51 -1.34 -2.66
C ALA A 73 -5.16 -1.69 -3.29
N THR A 74 -5.11 -2.69 -4.19
CA THR A 74 -3.89 -3.06 -4.92
C THR A 74 -3.41 -1.95 -5.84
N SER A 75 -4.34 -1.25 -6.51
CA SER A 75 -4.03 -0.11 -7.38
C SER A 75 -3.53 1.10 -6.58
N LEU A 76 -4.07 1.31 -5.37
CA LEU A 76 -3.54 2.33 -4.47
C LEU A 76 -2.10 2.01 -4.03
N ILE A 77 -1.81 0.74 -3.70
CA ILE A 77 -0.45 0.31 -3.37
C ILE A 77 0.51 0.50 -4.56
N GLU A 78 0.10 0.12 -5.77
CA GLU A 78 0.88 0.37 -7.00
C GLU A 78 1.22 1.86 -7.13
N GLY A 79 0.24 2.74 -6.93
CA GLY A 79 0.44 4.19 -6.93
C GLY A 79 1.43 4.66 -5.87
N ILE A 80 1.39 4.09 -4.66
CA ILE A 80 2.33 4.42 -3.58
C ILE A 80 3.76 3.93 -3.91
N ILE A 81 3.92 2.75 -4.49
CA ILE A 81 5.23 2.25 -4.95
C ILE A 81 5.78 3.16 -6.05
N GLY A 82 4.94 3.53 -7.03
CA GLY A 82 5.31 4.47 -8.08
C GLY A 82 5.66 5.86 -7.55
N GLU A 83 4.93 6.35 -6.54
CA GLU A 83 5.25 7.59 -5.84
C GLU A 83 6.63 7.52 -5.17
N SER A 84 6.91 6.41 -4.48
CA SER A 84 8.20 6.16 -3.84
C SER A 84 9.34 6.20 -4.87
N GLN A 85 9.16 5.59 -6.05
CA GLN A 85 10.12 5.71 -7.14
C GLN A 85 10.29 7.15 -7.65
N ALA A 86 9.19 7.86 -7.90
CA ALA A 86 9.21 9.23 -8.40
C ALA A 86 9.89 10.22 -7.46
N ARG A 87 9.86 9.95 -6.14
CA ARG A 87 10.56 10.72 -5.11
C ARG A 87 12.03 10.35 -4.95
N GLY A 88 12.53 9.34 -5.67
CA GLY A 88 13.91 8.86 -5.57
C GLY A 88 14.16 7.88 -4.42
N PHE A 89 13.11 7.28 -3.85
CA PHE A 89 13.20 6.32 -2.74
C PHE A 89 13.30 4.86 -3.23
N GLY A 90 13.59 4.64 -4.51
CA GLY A 90 13.75 3.31 -5.11
C GLY A 90 12.47 2.48 -5.21
N GLY A 91 11.31 3.00 -4.82
CA GLY A 91 10.08 2.19 -4.71
C GLY A 91 9.95 1.48 -3.37
N ILE A 92 10.75 1.87 -2.37
CA ILE A 92 10.69 1.32 -1.02
C ILE A 92 9.35 1.67 -0.37
N VAL A 93 8.60 0.63 0.01
CA VAL A 93 7.33 0.76 0.74
C VAL A 93 7.26 -0.31 1.82
N LYS A 94 7.01 0.11 3.06
CA LYS A 94 6.86 -0.79 4.22
C LYS A 94 5.43 -0.75 4.75
N VAL A 95 4.95 -1.88 5.25
CA VAL A 95 3.67 -2.00 5.94
C VAL A 95 3.88 -2.64 7.31
N LEU A 96 3.18 -2.12 8.31
CA LEU A 96 2.95 -2.82 9.57
C LEU A 96 1.60 -3.51 9.47
N THR A 97 1.57 -4.84 9.52
CA THR A 97 0.34 -5.60 9.31
C THR A 97 -0.03 -6.47 10.49
N ILE A 98 -1.32 -6.73 10.64
CA ILE A 98 -1.82 -7.82 11.45
C ILE A 98 -1.71 -9.15 10.70
N GLU A 99 -1.64 -10.26 11.44
CA GLU A 99 -1.42 -11.60 10.88
C GLU A 99 -2.39 -11.95 9.74
N ARG A 100 -3.69 -11.71 9.95
CA ARG A 100 -4.75 -12.00 8.97
C ARG A 100 -4.64 -11.22 7.65
N ALA A 101 -3.85 -10.16 7.60
CA ALA A 101 -3.68 -9.33 6.41
C ALA A 101 -2.32 -9.56 5.72
N LYS A 102 -1.43 -10.38 6.27
CA LYS A 102 -0.13 -10.70 5.65
C LYS A 102 -0.29 -11.27 4.25
N GLU A 103 -1.17 -12.26 4.09
CA GLU A 103 -1.41 -12.93 2.81
C GLU A 103 -1.81 -11.94 1.72
N PHE A 104 -2.64 -10.94 2.06
CA PHE A 104 -3.01 -9.88 1.12
C PHE A 104 -1.77 -9.13 0.60
N TYR A 105 -0.89 -8.65 1.48
CA TYR A 105 0.31 -7.92 1.08
C TYR A 105 1.32 -8.81 0.35
N GLN A 106 1.48 -10.07 0.76
CA GLN A 106 2.32 -11.05 0.07
C GLN A 106 1.83 -11.32 -1.36
N ASN A 107 0.52 -11.44 -1.55
CA ASN A 107 -0.10 -11.59 -2.88
C ASN A 107 0.04 -10.33 -3.74
N VAL A 108 0.25 -9.16 -3.14
CA VAL A 108 0.63 -7.95 -3.89
C VAL A 108 2.10 -8.02 -4.31
N GLY A 109 2.97 -8.54 -3.45
CA GLY A 109 4.39 -8.76 -3.72
C GLY A 109 5.34 -8.32 -2.58
N PHE A 110 4.79 -7.95 -1.43
CA PHE A 110 5.58 -7.61 -0.24
C PHE A 110 6.23 -8.87 0.33
N ARG A 111 7.41 -8.70 0.93
CA ARG A 111 8.15 -9.79 1.59
C ARG A 111 8.24 -9.52 3.08
N GLU A 112 8.14 -10.58 3.90
CA GLU A 112 8.37 -10.45 5.33
C GLU A 112 9.81 -10.04 5.59
N THR A 113 10.00 -9.22 6.62
CA THR A 113 11.32 -8.92 7.19
C THR A 113 11.57 -9.82 8.39
N ASP A 114 12.78 -9.76 8.96
CA ASP A 114 13.11 -10.49 10.18
C ASP A 114 12.28 -10.04 11.39
N TYR A 115 11.61 -8.88 11.29
CA TYR A 115 10.69 -8.38 12.30
C TYR A 115 9.29 -8.95 12.08
N SER A 116 8.77 -9.61 13.12
CA SER A 116 7.40 -10.12 13.11
C SER A 116 6.42 -8.98 12.83
N ARG A 117 5.61 -9.11 11.76
CA ARG A 117 4.53 -8.19 11.33
C ARG A 117 4.95 -7.04 10.40
N GLU A 118 6.19 -7.01 9.97
CA GLU A 118 6.66 -6.05 8.98
C GLU A 118 6.82 -6.72 7.63
N LEU A 119 6.23 -6.12 6.59
CA LEU A 119 6.51 -6.50 5.23
C LEU A 119 6.96 -5.30 4.42
N ILE A 120 7.78 -5.57 3.41
CA ILE A 120 8.44 -4.55 2.62
C ILE A 120 8.48 -4.89 1.14
N VAL A 121 8.33 -3.86 0.31
CA VAL A 121 8.80 -3.80 -1.06
C VAL A 121 10.11 -3.03 -1.03
N THR A 122 11.18 -3.62 -1.58
CA THR A 122 12.50 -3.00 -1.64
C THR A 122 12.76 -2.47 -3.04
N GLU A 123 13.85 -1.72 -3.19
CA GLU A 123 14.31 -1.25 -4.50
C GLU A 123 14.46 -2.40 -5.52
N TYR A 124 14.96 -3.55 -5.07
CA TYR A 124 15.16 -4.73 -5.91
C TYR A 124 13.84 -5.35 -6.39
N THR A 125 12.78 -5.28 -5.59
CA THR A 125 11.51 -5.96 -5.90
C THR A 125 10.46 -5.03 -6.51
N ALA A 126 10.59 -3.71 -6.33
CA ALA A 126 9.59 -2.72 -6.75
C ALA A 126 9.18 -2.86 -8.23
N ASN A 127 10.14 -2.95 -9.15
CA ASN A 127 9.85 -3.07 -10.58
C ASN A 127 9.13 -4.38 -10.94
N THR A 128 9.49 -5.47 -10.28
CA THR A 128 8.83 -6.77 -10.46
C THR A 128 7.38 -6.69 -9.98
N VAL A 129 7.14 -6.13 -8.78
CA VAL A 129 5.80 -5.94 -8.23
C VAL A 129 4.93 -5.10 -9.18
N LEU A 130 5.42 -3.96 -9.64
CA LEU A 130 4.69 -3.09 -10.57
C LEU A 130 4.37 -3.81 -11.90
N SER A 131 5.32 -4.57 -12.43
CA SER A 131 5.14 -5.32 -13.68
C SER A 131 4.09 -6.43 -13.53
N GLU A 132 4.11 -7.15 -12.42
CA GLU A 132 3.13 -8.21 -12.11
C GLU A 132 1.72 -7.64 -11.89
N ILE A 133 1.59 -6.50 -11.22
CA ILE A 133 0.29 -5.81 -11.07
C ILE A 133 -0.24 -5.40 -12.45
N LYS A 134 0.61 -4.80 -13.29
CA LYS A 134 0.24 -4.40 -14.65
C LYS A 134 -0.18 -5.60 -15.51
N GLN A 135 0.57 -6.71 -15.44
CA GLN A 135 0.23 -7.94 -16.18
C GLN A 135 -1.10 -8.53 -15.70
N ARG A 136 -1.34 -8.61 -14.38
CA ARG A 136 -2.62 -9.07 -13.82
C ARG A 136 -3.80 -8.25 -14.35
N ARG A 137 -3.67 -6.92 -14.40
CA ARG A 137 -4.69 -6.02 -14.97
C ARG A 137 -4.98 -6.28 -16.45
N GLN A 138 -3.98 -6.71 -17.22
CA GLN A 138 -4.16 -7.03 -18.64
C GLN A 138 -4.84 -8.39 -18.86
N LEU A 139 -4.56 -9.37 -17.99
CA LEU A 139 -5.14 -10.72 -18.06
C LEU A 139 -6.56 -10.79 -17.48
N GLN A 140 -6.87 -9.92 -16.52
CA GLN A 140 -8.18 -9.73 -15.95
C GLN A 140 -8.45 -8.21 -15.97
N PRO A 141 -9.01 -7.66 -17.06
CA PRO A 141 -9.42 -6.27 -17.07
C PRO A 141 -10.34 -6.06 -15.87
N LEU A 142 -9.89 -5.20 -14.95
CA LEU A 142 -10.68 -4.82 -13.80
C LEU A 142 -11.87 -4.04 -14.36
N ASP A 143 -13.04 -4.66 -14.33
CA ASP A 143 -14.32 -4.02 -14.68
C ASP A 143 -14.55 -2.72 -13.87
#